data_AF-A0A850JRS8-F1
#
_entry.id   AF-A0A850JRS8-F1
#
_cell.length_a   1.000
_cell.length_b   1.000
_cell.length_c   1.000
_cell.angle_alpha   90.00
_cell.angle_beta   90.00
_cell.angle_gamma   90.00
#
_symmetry.space_group_name_H-M   'P 1'
#
loop_
_entity.id
_entity.type
_entity.pdbx_description
1 polymer ?
#
loop_
_entity_poly.entity_id
_entity_poly.type
_entity_poly.pdbx_seq_one_letter_code
_entity_poly.pdbx_strand_id
1 'polypeptide(L)'
;MSVRKSVPMGPEDVATLERMHAPASPERQALAQLTGQELDADASDAEVLAALVHAGREAVTQQVAATGYAAWAAEMDDEDRAYRTARRGWDRDSEADGGTRA
;
A
#
# COMPACT_ATOMS: atom_id res chain seq x y z
N MET A 1 -22.70 1.00 16.72
CA MET A 1 -23.73 0.14 16.11
C MET A 1 -22.98 -0.93 15.30
N SER A 2 -23.05 -2.20 15.68
CA SER A 2 -22.27 -3.28 15.04
C SER A 2 -23.02 -3.82 13.82
N VAL A 3 -22.41 -3.76 12.63
CA VAL A 3 -22.99 -4.34 11.40
C VAL A 3 -22.40 -5.74 11.22
N ARG A 4 -23.27 -6.76 11.05
CA ARG A 4 -22.85 -8.14 10.77
C ARG A 4 -22.95 -8.41 9.28
N LYS A 5 -21.89 -8.97 8.69
CA LYS A 5 -21.88 -9.48 7.31
C LYS A 5 -21.43 -10.94 7.35
N SER A 6 -22.12 -11.81 6.62
CA SER A 6 -21.70 -13.20 6.43
C SER A 6 -20.61 -13.27 5.36
N VAL A 7 -19.53 -14.00 5.66
CA VAL A 7 -18.42 -14.24 4.74
C VAL A 7 -18.51 -15.70 4.30
N PRO A 8 -18.70 -16.00 3.00
CA PRO A 8 -18.59 -17.36 2.51
C PRO A 8 -17.14 -17.81 2.65
N MET A 9 -16.92 -18.97 3.28
CA MET A 9 -15.60 -19.54 3.50
C MET A 9 -15.46 -20.85 2.74
N GLY A 10 -14.38 -20.98 1.99
CA GLY A 10 -13.98 -22.22 1.36
C GLY A 10 -13.31 -23.18 2.34
N PRO A 11 -13.08 -24.44 1.93
CA PRO A 11 -12.40 -25.43 2.77
C PRO A 11 -10.98 -25.00 3.17
N GLU A 12 -10.27 -24.28 2.31
CA GLU A 12 -8.92 -23.76 2.62
C GLU A 12 -8.94 -22.64 3.67
N ASP A 13 -9.97 -21.79 3.65
CA ASP A 13 -10.15 -20.72 4.63
C ASP A 13 -10.40 -21.30 6.02
N VAL A 14 -11.27 -22.33 6.10
CA VAL A 14 -11.56 -23.04 7.35
C VAL A 14 -10.31 -23.72 7.89
N ALA A 15 -9.57 -24.45 7.05
CA ALA A 15 -8.33 -25.09 7.48
C ALA A 15 -7.27 -24.08 7.95
N THR A 16 -7.26 -22.88 7.38
CA THR A 16 -6.36 -21.81 7.79
C THR A 16 -6.77 -21.19 9.13
N LEU A 17 -8.07 -21.00 9.36
CA LEU A 17 -8.60 -20.55 10.65
C LEU A 17 -8.28 -21.54 11.77
N GLU A 18 -8.46 -22.84 11.53
CA GLU A 18 -8.10 -23.88 12.50
C GLU A 18 -6.62 -23.83 12.87
N ARG A 19 -5.73 -23.60 11.89
CA ARG A 19 -4.29 -23.41 12.17
C ARG A 19 -4.02 -22.14 12.97
N MET A 20 -4.69 -21.04 12.68
CA MET A 20 -4.55 -19.79 13.43
C MET A 20 -5.08 -19.88 14.87
N HIS A 21 -6.01 -20.79 15.13
CA HIS A 21 -6.53 -21.04 16.47
C HIS A 21 -5.47 -21.67 17.39
N ALA A 22 -4.54 -22.47 16.83
CA ALA A 22 -3.47 -23.07 17.61
C ALA A 22 -2.51 -21.99 18.17
N PRO A 23 -2.35 -21.87 19.50
CA PRO A 23 -1.61 -20.76 20.12
C PRO A 23 -0.14 -20.63 19.70
N ALA A 24 0.49 -21.75 19.36
CA ALA A 24 1.89 -21.80 18.93
C ALA A 24 2.06 -21.92 17.42
N SER A 25 1.00 -21.71 16.63
CA SER A 25 1.11 -21.83 15.18
C SER A 25 1.90 -20.67 14.58
N PRO A 26 2.69 -20.94 13.52
CA PRO A 26 3.38 -19.89 12.79
C PRO A 26 2.39 -18.90 12.16
N GLU A 27 1.18 -19.35 11.78
CA GLU A 27 0.14 -18.47 11.24
C GLU A 27 -0.35 -17.44 12.27
N ARG A 28 -0.51 -17.85 13.53
CA ARG A 28 -0.92 -16.93 14.60
C ARG A 28 0.17 -15.92 14.94
N GLN A 29 1.43 -16.35 14.92
CA GLN A 29 2.57 -15.45 15.09
C GLN A 29 2.67 -14.44 13.94
N ALA A 30 2.47 -14.88 12.69
CA ALA A 30 2.46 -13.99 11.54
C ALA A 30 1.32 -12.96 11.64
N LEU A 31 0.13 -13.39 12.09
CA LEU A 31 -1.00 -12.49 12.30
C LEU A 31 -0.68 -11.41 13.35
N ALA A 32 -0.09 -11.80 14.48
CA ALA A 32 0.31 -10.85 15.53
C ALA A 32 1.39 -9.86 15.05
N GLN A 33 2.32 -10.30 14.20
CA GLN A 33 3.32 -9.42 13.60
C GLN A 33 2.70 -8.42 12.61
N LEU A 34 1.68 -8.85 11.84
CA LEU A 34 1.01 -8.01 10.85
C LEU A 34 0.08 -6.97 11.49
N THR A 35 -0.61 -7.33 12.57
CA THR A 35 -1.55 -6.42 13.26
C THR A 35 -0.91 -5.64 14.41
N GLY A 36 0.24 -6.08 14.91
CA GLY A 36 0.81 -5.60 16.17
C GLY A 36 -0.04 -5.97 17.40
N GLN A 37 -1.01 -6.88 17.25
CA GLN A 37 -1.93 -7.30 18.30
C GLN A 37 -1.78 -8.78 18.57
N GLU A 38 -1.47 -9.14 19.82
CA GLU A 38 -1.55 -10.52 20.29
C GLU A 38 -3.01 -10.89 20.54
N LEU A 39 -3.46 -11.96 19.91
CA LEU A 39 -4.76 -12.57 20.18
C LEU A 39 -4.68 -13.44 21.43
N ASP A 40 -5.71 -13.40 22.26
CA ASP A 40 -5.80 -14.20 23.49
C ASP A 40 -5.88 -15.70 23.17
N ALA A 41 -5.35 -16.58 24.02
CA ALA A 41 -5.21 -18.03 23.78
C ALA A 41 -6.53 -18.68 23.32
N ASP A 42 -7.65 -18.19 23.88
CA ASP A 42 -9.02 -18.65 23.61
C ASP A 42 -9.79 -17.75 22.62
N ALA A 43 -9.07 -16.98 21.79
CA ALA A 43 -9.68 -16.11 20.79
C ALA A 43 -10.61 -16.90 19.86
N SER A 44 -11.81 -16.36 19.68
CA SER A 44 -12.83 -16.92 18.80
C SER A 44 -12.46 -16.73 17.33
N ASP A 45 -13.00 -17.57 16.45
CA ASP A 45 -12.87 -17.42 14.99
C ASP A 45 -13.28 -16.01 14.52
N ALA A 46 -14.27 -15.40 15.17
CA ALA A 46 -14.71 -14.05 14.86
C ALA A 46 -13.63 -13.00 15.17
N GLU A 47 -12.86 -13.18 16.24
CA GLU A 47 -11.76 -12.30 16.60
C GLU A 47 -10.55 -12.48 15.67
N VAL A 48 -10.23 -13.72 15.31
CA VAL A 48 -9.19 -14.03 14.32
C VAL A 48 -9.55 -13.40 12.97
N LEU A 49 -10.79 -13.56 12.52
CA LEU A 49 -11.28 -12.95 11.28
C LEU A 49 -11.31 -11.43 11.35
N ALA A 50 -11.69 -10.84 12.49
CA ALA A 50 -11.65 -9.39 12.67
C ALA A 50 -10.22 -8.85 12.57
N ALA A 51 -9.25 -9.53 13.18
CA ALA A 51 -7.84 -9.19 13.10
C ALA A 51 -7.30 -9.29 11.67
N LEU A 52 -7.66 -10.35 10.93
CA LEU A 52 -7.31 -10.50 9.52
C LEU A 52 -7.90 -9.38 8.64
N VAL A 53 -9.16 -9.03 8.85
CA VAL A 53 -9.81 -7.93 8.12
C VAL A 53 -9.15 -6.59 8.45
N HIS A 54 -8.74 -6.40 9.70
CA HIS A 54 -8.01 -5.20 10.11
C HIS A 54 -6.64 -5.11 9.42
N ALA A 55 -5.84 -6.18 9.49
CA ALA A 55 -4.55 -6.28 8.80
C ALA A 55 -4.70 -6.05 7.29
N GLY A 56 -5.68 -6.69 6.66
CA GLY A 56 -5.95 -6.54 5.24
C GLY A 56 -6.32 -5.11 4.86
N ARG A 57 -7.14 -4.44 5.68
CA ARG A 57 -7.50 -3.03 5.46
C ARG A 57 -6.29 -2.10 5.56
N GLU A 58 -5.42 -2.33 6.54
CA GLU A 58 -4.18 -1.56 6.68
C GLU A 58 -3.23 -1.80 5.51
N ALA A 59 -3.02 -3.06 5.11
CA ALA A 59 -2.21 -3.41 3.96
C ALA A 59 -2.74 -2.76 2.67
N VAL A 60 -4.06 -2.77 2.45
CA VAL A 60 -4.68 -2.07 1.30
C VAL A 60 -4.46 -0.56 1.40
N THR A 61 -4.61 0.03 2.59
CA THR A 61 -4.39 1.48 2.78
C THR A 61 -2.94 1.87 2.51
N GLN A 62 -1.99 1.08 3.00
CA GLN A 62 -0.56 1.27 2.74
C GLN A 62 -0.25 1.12 1.25
N GLN A 63 -0.82 0.12 0.58
CA GLN A 63 -0.63 -0.08 -0.86
C GLN A 63 -1.22 1.08 -1.67
N VAL A 64 -2.39 1.59 -1.30
CA VAL A 64 -3.01 2.75 -1.94
C VAL A 64 -2.17 4.00 -1.70
N ALA A 65 -1.65 4.21 -0.49
CA ALA A 65 -0.76 5.32 -0.18
C ALA A 65 0.54 5.22 -1.00
N ALA A 66 1.17 4.04 -1.07
CA ALA A 66 2.36 3.80 -1.87
C ALA A 66 2.10 4.06 -3.37
N THR A 67 0.97 3.61 -3.89
CA THR A 67 0.57 3.84 -5.29
C THR A 67 0.25 5.32 -5.54
N GLY A 68 -0.39 5.99 -4.58
CA GLY A 68 -0.66 7.43 -4.63
C GLY A 68 0.61 8.25 -4.64
N TYR A 69 1.54 7.99 -3.71
CA TYR A 69 2.85 8.67 -3.71
C TYR A 69 3.68 8.34 -4.96
N ALA A 70 3.61 7.12 -5.49
CA ALA A 70 4.25 6.77 -6.75
C ALA A 70 3.67 7.54 -7.94
N ALA A 71 2.35 7.73 -7.98
CA ALA A 71 1.70 8.54 -9.02
C ALA A 71 2.09 10.03 -8.92
N TRP A 72 2.14 10.58 -7.71
CA TRP A 72 2.56 11.97 -7.48
C TRP A 72 4.06 12.19 -7.74
N ALA A 73 4.90 11.20 -7.45
CA ALA A 73 6.33 11.23 -7.80
C ALA A 73 6.56 11.19 -9.32
N ALA A 74 5.76 10.39 -10.04
CA ALA A 74 5.82 10.33 -11.50
C ALA A 74 5.39 11.66 -12.15
N GLU A 75 4.40 12.35 -11.59
CA GLU A 75 3.95 13.67 -12.07
C GLU A 75 5.01 14.77 -11.83
N MET A 76 5.69 14.76 -10.68
CA MET A 76 6.83 15.66 -10.43
C MET A 76 8.00 15.42 -11.38
N ASP A 77 8.33 14.16 -11.67
CA ASP A 77 9.42 13.82 -12.61
C ASP A 77 9.12 14.29 -14.05
N ASP A 78 7.84 14.30 -14.45
CA ASP A 78 7.40 14.81 -15.75
C ASP A 78 7.49 16.33 -15.85
N GLU A 79 7.09 17.06 -14.81
CA GLU A 79 7.25 18.52 -14.72
C GLU A 79 8.73 18.93 -14.76
N ASP A 80 9.59 18.21 -14.05
CA ASP A 80 11.04 18.44 -14.04
C ASP A 80 11.67 18.19 -15.42
N ARG A 81 11.22 17.14 -16.13
CA ARG A 81 11.64 16.88 -17.52
C ARG A 81 11.17 17.95 -18.48
N ALA A 82 9.94 18.46 -18.32
CA ALA A 82 9.41 19.54 -19.13
C ALA A 82 10.20 20.84 -18.92
N TYR A 83 10.49 21.19 -17.66
CA TYR A 83 11.29 22.37 -17.32
C TYR A 83 12.71 22.30 -17.91
N ARG A 84 13.39 21.16 -17.80
CA ARG A 84 14.74 20.96 -18.38
C ARG A 84 14.71 21.07 -19.91
N THR A 85 13.64 20.60 -20.55
CA THR A 85 13.49 20.67 -22.01
C THR A 85 13.23 22.10 -22.48
N ALA A 86 12.36 22.84 -21.79
CA ALA A 86 12.08 24.24 -22.09
C ALA A 86 13.33 25.13 -21.94
N ARG A 87 14.13 24.88 -20.88
CA ARG A 87 15.38 25.62 -20.64
C ARG A 87 16.43 25.42 -21.75
N ARG A 88 16.55 24.20 -22.29
CA ARG A 88 17.45 23.93 -23.44
C ARG A 88 16.99 24.61 -24.74
N GLY A 89 15.70 24.90 -24.89
CA GLY A 89 15.18 25.71 -25.99
C GLY A 89 15.60 27.17 -25.90
N TRP A 90 15.54 27.74 -24.69
CA TRP A 90 15.95 29.13 -24.42
C TRP A 90 17.44 29.39 -24.66
N ASP A 91 18.32 28.48 -24.26
CA ASP A 91 19.76 28.62 -24.47
C ASP A 91 20.11 28.62 -25.97
N ARG A 92 19.32 27.93 -26.81
CA ARG A 92 19.54 27.85 -28.26
C ARG A 92 19.05 29.10 -29.01
N ASP A 93 17.94 29.70 -28.56
CA ASP A 93 17.43 30.95 -29.16
C ASP A 93 18.25 32.19 -28.71
N SER A 94 18.85 32.15 -27.51
CA SER A 94 19.71 33.22 -26.99
C SER A 94 21.05 33.36 -27.74
N GLU A 95 21.53 32.28 -28.37
CA GLU A 95 22.74 32.28 -29.23
C GLU A 95 22.47 32.83 -30.64
N ALA A 96 21.21 32.80 -31.10
CA ALA A 96 20.84 33.28 -32.44
C ALA A 96 20.66 34.81 -32.52
N ASP A 97 20.38 35.48 -31.40
CA ASP A 97 20.11 36.93 -31.35
C ASP A 97 21.36 37.78 -31.03
N GLY A 98 22.48 37.15 -30.66
CA GLY A 98 23.75 37.81 -30.34
C GLY A 98 24.66 38.11 -31.54
N GLY A 99 24.23 37.75 -32.77
CA GLY A 99 25.12 37.62 -33.92
C GLY A 99 24.75 38.45 -35.14
N THR A 100 24.37 39.73 -35.03
CA THR A 100 24.52 40.66 -36.17
C THR A 100 24.66 42.12 -35.71
N ARG A 101 25.91 42.54 -35.47
CA ARG A 101 26.26 43.95 -35.59
C ARG A 101 27.71 44.09 -36.09
N ALA A 102 27.85 44.19 -37.40
CA ALA A 102 28.94 44.85 -38.09
C ALA A 102 28.46 45.25 -39.49
#